data_AF-A0A8D8BH92-F1
#
_entry.id   AF-A0A8D8BH92-F1
#
_cell.length_a   1.000
_cell.length_b   1.000
_cell.length_c   1.000
_cell.angle_alpha   90.00
_cell.angle_beta   90.00
_cell.angle_gamma   90.00
#
_symmetry.space_group_name_H-M   'P 1'
#
loop_
_entity.id
_entity.type
_entity.pdbx_description
1 polymer ?
#
loop_
_entity_poly.entity_id
_entity_poly.type
_entity_poly.pdbx_seq_one_letter_code
_entity_poly.pdbx_strand_id
1 'polypeptide(L)'
;KYSMLTIPNNAAETHDITNLAKYTRYEFFLTPYFKNVEGQPSNAKIVQTLEDAPTAAPVNIQTGMLNLTAGWVKWTAPPVEHQNGVLLGYKIQVKSGNSSKILASMTLNATTTSVML
;
A
#
# COMPACT_ATOMS: atom_id res chain seq x y z
N LYS A 1 -10.71 -2.91 18.68
CA LYS A 1 -11.95 -3.71 18.48
C LYS A 1 -11.57 -4.89 17.60
N TYR A 2 -11.82 -6.12 18.04
CA TYR A 2 -11.44 -7.33 17.31
C TYR A 2 -12.58 -7.82 16.42
N SER A 3 -12.24 -8.57 15.37
CA SER A 3 -13.19 -9.33 14.56
C SER A 3 -12.96 -10.82 14.85
N MET A 4 -14.03 -11.55 15.15
CA MET A 4 -13.95 -12.98 15.44
C MET A 4 -14.17 -13.78 14.14
N LEU A 5 -13.35 -14.79 13.93
CA LEU A 5 -13.52 -15.78 12.87
C LEU A 5 -13.66 -17.16 13.52
N THR A 6 -14.81 -17.80 13.32
CA THR A 6 -15.03 -19.16 13.83
C THR A 6 -14.37 -20.17 12.91
N ILE A 7 -13.38 -20.89 13.43
CA ILE A 7 -12.77 -22.02 12.74
C ILE A 7 -13.69 -23.24 12.92
N PRO A 8 -14.17 -23.89 11.83
CA PRO A 8 -15.03 -25.05 11.93
C PRO A 8 -14.29 -26.22 12.58
N ASN A 9 -15.02 -27.07 13.29
CA ASN A 9 -14.47 -28.26 13.95
C ASN A 9 -14.16 -29.35 12.91
N ASN A 10 -13.08 -29.17 12.17
CA ASN A 10 -12.39 -30.21 11.42
C ASN A 10 -11.11 -30.57 12.19
N ALA A 11 -10.54 -31.76 11.99
CA ALA A 11 -9.29 -32.18 12.63
C ALA A 11 -8.05 -31.40 12.15
N ALA A 12 -8.23 -30.16 11.66
CA ALA A 12 -7.16 -29.32 11.14
C ALA A 12 -6.55 -28.49 12.27
N GLU A 13 -5.23 -28.55 12.38
CA GLU A 13 -4.43 -27.74 13.31
C GLU A 13 -4.06 -26.36 12.74
N THR A 14 -4.47 -26.08 11.49
CA THR A 14 -4.06 -24.89 10.72
C THR A 14 -5.26 -24.28 10.01
N HIS A 15 -5.29 -22.93 9.95
CA HIS A 15 -6.27 -22.17 9.19
C HIS A 15 -5.62 -20.95 8.54
N ASP A 16 -5.91 -20.72 7.25
CA ASP A 16 -5.37 -19.60 6.49
C ASP A 16 -6.30 -18.38 6.58
N ILE A 17 -5.77 -17.28 7.09
CA ILE A 17 -6.48 -16.00 7.14
C ILE A 17 -6.08 -15.19 5.91
N THR A 18 -7.04 -14.92 5.03
CA THR A 18 -6.85 -14.19 3.77
C THR A 18 -7.52 -12.81 3.81
N ASN A 19 -7.35 -12.01 2.76
CA ASN A 19 -7.94 -10.66 2.63
C ASN A 19 -7.50 -9.67 3.73
N LEU A 20 -6.29 -9.84 4.25
CA LEU A 20 -5.66 -8.87 5.13
C LEU A 20 -5.15 -7.66 4.32
N ALA A 21 -5.23 -6.47 4.92
CA ALA A 21 -4.65 -5.27 4.34
C ALA A 21 -3.13 -5.42 4.23
N LYS A 22 -2.56 -4.92 3.14
CA LYS A 22 -1.12 -5.02 2.84
C LYS A 22 -0.33 -4.11 3.77
N TYR A 23 0.92 -4.46 4.04
CA TYR A 23 1.81 -3.74 4.96
C TYR A 23 1.17 -3.32 6.31
N THR A 24 0.22 -4.10 6.81
CA THR A 24 -0.57 -3.75 8.00
C THR A 24 -0.22 -4.70 9.16
N ARG A 25 -0.11 -4.14 10.36
CA ARG A 25 0.18 -4.89 11.58
C ARG A 25 -1.13 -5.42 12.18
N TYR A 26 -1.22 -6.73 12.32
CA TYR A 26 -2.35 -7.43 12.90
C TYR A 26 -1.95 -8.12 14.21
N GLU A 27 -2.90 -8.20 15.13
CA GLU A 27 -2.82 -8.97 16.37
C GLU A 27 -3.81 -10.13 16.30
N PHE A 28 -3.33 -11.34 16.54
CA PHE A 28 -4.12 -12.57 16.52
C PHE A 28 -4.08 -13.25 17.88
N PHE A 29 -5.24 -13.72 18.34
CA PHE A 29 -5.36 -14.63 19.48
C PHE A 29 -6.45 -15.66 19.18
N LEU A 30 -6.41 -16.79 19.86
CA LEU A 30 -7.34 -17.90 19.70
C LEU A 30 -8.14 -18.08 20.98
N THR A 31 -9.45 -18.26 20.85
CA THR A 31 -10.32 -18.59 21.98
C THR A 31 -11.01 -19.92 21.70
N PRO A 32 -10.81 -20.96 22.52
CA PRO A 32 -11.55 -22.20 22.38
C PRO A 32 -13.01 -21.97 22.75
N TYR A 33 -13.94 -22.70 22.13
CA TYR A 33 -15.35 -22.63 22.50
C TYR A 33 -15.98 -24.03 22.51
N PHE A 34 -16.97 -24.22 23.37
CA PHE A 34 -17.80 -25.42 23.41
C PHE A 34 -19.27 -25.02 23.55
N LYS A 35 -20.08 -25.38 22.55
CA LYS A 35 -21.47 -24.91 22.42
C LYS A 35 -21.52 -23.37 22.47
N ASN A 36 -22.10 -22.81 23.52
CA ASN A 36 -22.28 -21.37 23.70
C ASN A 36 -21.29 -20.78 24.72
N VAL A 37 -20.25 -21.53 25.10
CA VAL A 37 -19.28 -21.12 26.12
C VAL A 37 -17.93 -20.90 25.46
N GLU A 38 -17.40 -19.68 25.59
CA GLU A 38 -16.03 -19.32 25.24
C GLU A 38 -15.10 -19.63 26.42
N GLY A 39 -13.94 -20.22 26.13
CA GLY A 39 -12.89 -20.48 27.09
C GLY A 39 -11.90 -19.33 27.21
N GLN A 40 -10.76 -19.61 27.85
CA GLN A 40 -9.71 -18.61 28.02
C GLN A 40 -8.98 -18.34 26.69
N PRO A 41 -8.75 -17.07 26.29
CA PRO A 41 -7.96 -16.73 25.13
C PRO A 41 -6.48 -17.15 25.27
N SER A 42 -5.85 -17.48 24.14
CA SER A 42 -4.41 -17.66 24.04
C SER A 42 -3.66 -16.34 24.24
N ASN A 43 -2.33 -16.42 24.34
CA ASN A 43 -1.51 -15.24 24.15
C ASN A 43 -1.72 -14.66 22.74
N ALA A 44 -1.60 -13.34 22.63
CA ALA A 44 -1.63 -12.67 21.35
C ALA A 44 -0.32 -12.86 20.59
N LYS A 45 -0.42 -12.94 19.27
CA LYS A 45 0.71 -12.94 18.33
C LYS A 45 0.53 -11.79 17.36
N ILE A 46 1.56 -10.94 17.28
CA ILE A 46 1.55 -9.77 16.40
C ILE A 46 2.40 -10.04 15.18
N VAL A 47 1.82 -9.84 14.00
CA VAL A 47 2.47 -10.10 12.71
C VAL A 47 2.12 -8.95 11.76
N GLN A 48 3.05 -8.60 10.87
CA GLN A 48 2.81 -7.62 9.81
C GLN A 48 2.75 -8.35 8.46
N THR A 49 1.76 -8.02 7.65
CA THR A 49 1.65 -8.53 6.28
C THR A 49 2.75 -7.96 5.40
N LEU A 50 3.07 -8.65 4.30
CA LEU A 50 4.08 -8.21 3.34
C LEU A 50 3.71 -6.89 2.64
N GLU A 51 4.74 -6.24 2.10
CA GLU A 51 4.64 -5.08 1.23
C GLU A 51 4.16 -5.48 -0.17
N ASP A 52 3.60 -4.50 -0.89
CA ASP A 52 3.20 -4.64 -2.29
C ASP A 52 3.25 -3.26 -2.99
N ALA A 53 2.99 -3.24 -4.30
CA ALA A 53 2.91 -2.00 -5.07
C ALA A 53 1.79 -1.05 -4.56
N PRO A 54 2.02 0.27 -4.62
CA PRO A 54 0.97 1.25 -4.34
C PRO A 54 -0.26 1.03 -5.24
N THR A 55 -1.45 1.06 -4.65
CA THR A 55 -2.72 0.89 -5.37
C THR A 55 -3.38 2.21 -5.76
N ALA A 56 -2.85 3.34 -5.28
CA ALA A 56 -3.28 4.68 -5.65
C ALA A 56 -2.15 5.48 -6.32
N ALA A 57 -2.53 6.38 -7.22
CA ALA A 57 -1.61 7.30 -7.87
C ALA A 57 -1.21 8.48 -6.95
N PRO A 58 -0.11 9.19 -7.27
CA PRO A 58 0.16 10.50 -6.68
C PRO A 58 -1.01 11.45 -6.89
N VAL A 59 -1.27 12.31 -5.91
CA VAL A 59 -2.42 13.25 -5.94
C VAL A 59 -1.95 14.69 -6.12
N ASN A 60 -2.88 15.62 -6.37
CA ASN A 60 -2.59 17.05 -6.54
C ASN A 60 -1.49 17.34 -7.57
N ILE A 61 -1.56 16.66 -8.72
CA ILE A 61 -0.62 16.89 -9.82
C ILE A 61 -0.86 18.29 -10.38
N GLN A 62 0.16 19.13 -10.32
CA GLN A 62 0.18 20.49 -10.84
C GLN A 62 1.35 20.60 -11.81
N THR A 63 1.13 21.33 -12.90
CA THR A 63 2.16 21.60 -13.90
C THR A 63 2.13 23.07 -14.27
N GLY A 64 3.29 23.58 -14.70
CA GLY A 64 3.40 24.94 -15.21
C GLY A 64 4.57 25.05 -16.17
N MET A 65 4.49 26.02 -17.08
CA MET A 65 5.59 26.36 -17.97
C MET A 65 6.38 27.51 -17.36
N LEU A 66 7.70 27.40 -17.37
CA LEU A 66 8.61 28.50 -17.05
C LEU A 66 8.93 29.31 -18.31
N ASN A 67 9.10 28.62 -19.44
CA ASN A 67 9.29 29.20 -20.77
C ASN A 67 8.83 28.20 -21.86
N LEU A 68 9.17 28.41 -23.12
CA LEU A 68 8.75 27.54 -24.23
C LEU A 68 9.38 26.14 -24.22
N THR A 69 10.47 25.93 -23.49
CA THR A 69 11.25 24.68 -23.48
C THR A 69 11.40 24.05 -22.11
N ALA A 70 11.00 24.74 -21.04
CA ALA A 70 11.14 24.30 -19.67
C ALA A 70 9.83 24.48 -18.89
N GLY A 71 9.49 23.49 -18.11
CA GLY A 71 8.34 23.48 -17.23
C GLY A 71 8.66 22.88 -15.87
N TRP A 72 7.65 22.76 -15.04
CA TRP A 72 7.74 22.07 -13.77
C TRP A 72 6.50 21.22 -13.55
N VAL A 73 6.68 20.18 -12.75
CA VAL A 73 5.61 19.33 -12.27
C VAL A 73 5.78 19.12 -10.77
N LYS A 74 4.67 19.22 -10.04
CA LYS A 74 4.58 19.02 -8.60
C LYS A 74 3.42 18.06 -8.32
N TRP A 75 3.59 17.22 -7.32
CA TRP A 75 2.56 16.28 -6.86
C TRP A 75 2.61 16.14 -5.34
N THR A 76 1.70 15.35 -4.81
CA THR A 76 1.72 14.84 -3.44
C THR A 76 1.81 13.32 -3.50
N ALA A 77 2.44 12.71 -2.49
CA ALA A 77 2.52 11.25 -2.39
C ALA A 77 1.12 10.60 -2.41
N PRO A 78 1.00 9.34 -2.87
CA PRO A 78 -0.23 8.57 -2.69
C PRO A 78 -0.62 8.51 -1.20
N PRO A 79 -1.92 8.43 -0.87
CA PRO A 79 -2.36 8.24 0.52
C PRO A 79 -1.70 7.03 1.16
N VAL A 80 -1.32 7.14 2.44
CA VAL A 80 -0.49 6.14 3.14
C VAL A 80 -1.17 4.77 3.17
N GLU A 81 -2.49 4.75 3.33
CA GLU A 81 -3.34 3.55 3.29
C GLU A 81 -3.32 2.81 1.95
N HIS A 82 -2.87 3.47 0.88
CA HIS A 82 -2.78 2.91 -0.47
C HIS A 82 -1.33 2.74 -0.96
N GLN A 83 -0.33 3.08 -0.14
CA GLN A 83 1.07 2.86 -0.49
C GLN A 83 1.44 1.37 -0.42
N ASN A 84 0.77 0.60 0.43
CA ASN A 84 0.99 -0.83 0.64
C ASN A 84 2.44 -1.20 0.98
N GLY A 85 3.23 -0.28 1.52
CA GLY A 85 4.64 -0.50 1.81
C GLY A 85 5.41 0.81 2.01
N VAL A 86 6.73 0.70 2.07
CA VAL A 86 7.60 1.87 2.10
C VAL A 86 7.71 2.43 0.68
N LEU A 87 7.25 3.66 0.46
CA LEU A 87 7.39 4.30 -0.84
C LEU A 87 8.88 4.45 -1.18
N LEU A 88 9.30 3.88 -2.32
CA LEU A 88 10.69 3.91 -2.76
C LEU A 88 11.03 5.16 -3.59
N GLY A 89 10.08 5.63 -4.42
CA GLY A 89 10.31 6.74 -5.32
C GLY A 89 9.25 6.93 -6.39
N TYR A 90 9.54 7.85 -7.30
CA TYR A 90 8.68 8.18 -8.44
C TYR A 90 9.43 7.99 -9.75
N LYS A 91 8.72 7.63 -10.81
CA LYS A 91 9.22 7.60 -12.17
C LYS A 91 8.45 8.60 -13.02
N ILE A 92 9.16 9.58 -13.57
CA ILE A 92 8.58 10.61 -14.44
C ILE A 92 8.98 10.30 -15.87
N GLN A 93 8.00 10.30 -16.78
CA GLN A 93 8.21 10.08 -18.21
C GLN A 93 7.59 11.22 -19.00
N VAL A 94 8.42 11.91 -19.79
CA VAL A 94 7.98 12.92 -20.75
C VAL A 94 7.77 12.23 -22.08
N LYS A 95 6.58 12.37 -22.65
CA LYS A 95 6.20 11.75 -23.94
C LYS A 95 5.88 12.84 -24.96
N SER A 96 6.15 12.55 -26.23
CA SER A 96 5.71 13.41 -27.33
C SER A 96 4.18 13.41 -27.41
N GLY A 97 3.54 14.56 -27.60
CA GLY A 97 2.08 14.62 -27.76
C GLY A 97 1.56 13.86 -28.99
N ASN A 98 2.41 13.74 -30.03
CA ASN A 98 2.02 13.20 -31.33
C ASN A 98 2.52 11.76 -31.56
N SER A 99 3.25 11.18 -30.61
CA SER A 99 3.74 9.80 -30.70
C SER A 99 3.96 9.20 -29.31
N SER A 100 3.83 7.89 -29.15
CA SER A 100 4.13 7.20 -27.88
C SER A 100 5.62 7.20 -27.50
N LYS A 101 6.46 7.98 -28.20
CA LYS A 101 7.90 8.09 -27.95
C LYS A 101 8.15 8.82 -26.64
N ILE A 102 8.89 8.16 -25.75
CA ILE A 102 9.43 8.76 -24.52
C ILE A 102 10.60 9.65 -24.92
N LEU A 103 10.51 10.94 -24.59
CA LEU A 103 11.54 11.94 -24.84
C LEU A 103 12.54 12.02 -23.69
N ALA A 104 12.05 11.85 -22.45
CA ALA A 104 12.87 11.80 -21.25
C ALA A 104 12.23 10.88 -20.21
N SER A 105 13.05 10.22 -19.39
CA SER A 105 12.61 9.44 -18.24
C SER A 105 13.57 9.67 -17.09
N MET A 106 13.05 9.89 -15.89
CA MET A 106 13.85 10.07 -14.68
C MET A 106 13.21 9.33 -13.51
N THR A 107 14.05 8.91 -12.56
CA THR A 107 13.64 8.28 -11.32
C THR A 107 14.03 9.19 -10.16
N LEU A 108 13.13 9.39 -9.23
CA LEU A 108 13.26 10.30 -8.09
C LEU A 108 13.01 9.53 -6.80
N ASN A 109 13.62 9.98 -5.71
CA ASN A 109 13.39 9.39 -4.39
C ASN A 109 11.98 9.73 -3.88
N ALA A 110 11.49 8.97 -2.89
CA ALA A 110 10.14 9.12 -2.34
C ALA A 110 9.87 10.48 -1.67
N THR A 111 10.93 11.17 -1.23
CA THR A 111 10.84 12.51 -0.64
C THR A 111 10.73 13.62 -1.67
N THR A 112 11.02 13.35 -2.94
CA THR A 112 10.94 14.33 -4.02
C THR A 112 9.52 14.40 -4.56
N THR A 113 8.87 15.56 -4.39
CA THR A 113 7.49 15.78 -4.84
C THR A 113 7.35 16.86 -5.90
N SER A 114 8.47 17.31 -6.47
CA SER A 114 8.52 18.27 -7.57
C SER A 114 9.78 18.11 -8.40
N VAL A 115 9.69 18.38 -9.70
CA VAL A 115 10.85 18.40 -10.61
C VAL A 115 10.64 19.44 -11.71
N MET A 116 11.74 20.03 -12.19
CA MET A 116 11.75 20.81 -13.44
C MET A 116 12.03 19.89 -14.62
N LEU A 117 11.33 20.14 -15.72
CA LEU A 117 11.39 19.38 -16.97
C LEU A 117 11.84 20.28 -18.12
#